data_AF-A0A947S4U9-F1
#
_entry.id   AF-A0A947S4U9-F1
#
_cell.length_a   1.000
_cell.length_b   1.000
_cell.length_c   1.000
_cell.angle_alpha   90.00
_cell.angle_beta   90.00
_cell.angle_gamma   90.00
#
_symmetry.space_group_name_H-M   'P 1'
#
loop_
_entity.id
_entity.type
_entity.pdbx_description
1 polymer ?
#
loop_
_entity_poly.entity_id
_entity_poly.type
_entity_poly.pdbx_seq_one_letter_code
_entity_poly.pdbx_strand_id
1 'polypeptide(L)'
;MNHETKLTLFIFLIVILMGSAGFIIEREISGKSVLSPFSRSVNIFSLFGIAEKPKRIIYGYLPYWSIENSEYLQLDKLTHIAYFGLYLNPDGSFMETTLGEDDNVITEPAKNNWENNDVLSKLIRKASRRNIRFALTVIAHIDEDIDVFLDCRSCWDTLLNNLRTELDKKDITDVNLNFEYTGFTEEDKQEKFVELTRFLNEELDKTYEDSFLVVSAFADSIEEKRGKL
;
A
#
# COMPACT_ATOMS: atom_id res chain seq x y z
N MET A 1 -18.26 55.80 -21.74
CA MET A 1 -17.44 54.57 -21.68
C MET A 1 -18.28 53.41 -22.19
N ASN A 2 -17.86 52.74 -23.26
CA ASN A 2 -18.62 51.65 -23.87
C ASN A 2 -18.62 50.40 -22.95
N HIS A 3 -19.53 49.46 -23.22
CA HIS A 3 -19.71 48.26 -22.41
C HIS A 3 -18.42 47.44 -22.28
N GLU A 4 -17.66 47.32 -23.37
CA GLU A 4 -16.39 46.59 -23.41
C GLU A 4 -15.34 47.21 -22.48
N THR A 5 -15.19 48.54 -22.48
CA THR A 5 -14.24 49.21 -21.59
C THR A 5 -14.63 49.05 -20.12
N LYS A 6 -15.94 49.02 -19.80
CA LYS A 6 -16.44 48.73 -18.44
C LYS A 6 -16.12 47.30 -18.00
N LEU A 7 -16.30 46.33 -18.89
CA LEU A 7 -16.01 44.93 -18.62
C LEU A 7 -14.50 44.69 -18.40
N THR A 8 -13.66 45.29 -19.24
CA THR A 8 -12.19 45.20 -19.10
C THR A 8 -11.72 45.81 -17.78
N LEU A 9 -12.24 46.99 -17.40
CA LEU A 9 -11.93 47.62 -16.11
C LEU A 9 -12.38 46.75 -14.92
N PHE A 10 -13.54 46.11 -15.03
CA PHE A 10 -14.06 45.23 -13.98
C PHE A 10 -13.18 43.98 -13.79
N ILE A 11 -12.78 43.33 -14.87
CA ILE A 11 -11.86 42.18 -14.82
C ILE A 11 -10.51 42.60 -14.24
N PHE A 12 -9.97 43.75 -14.66
CA PHE A 12 -8.70 44.25 -14.16
C PHE A 12 -8.77 44.55 -12.65
N LEU A 13 -9.89 45.10 -12.17
CA LEU A 13 -10.14 45.35 -10.74
C LEU A 13 -10.16 44.03 -9.94
N ILE A 14 -10.80 42.98 -10.46
CA ILE A 14 -10.83 41.65 -9.82
C ILE A 14 -9.42 41.07 -9.72
N VAL A 15 -8.61 41.17 -10.78
CA VAL A 15 -7.23 40.67 -10.78
C VAL A 15 -6.39 41.42 -9.75
N ILE A 16 -6.54 42.73 -9.61
CA ILE A 16 -5.85 43.53 -8.59
C ILE A 16 -6.30 43.14 -7.17
N LEU A 17 -7.61 42.96 -6.96
CA LEU A 17 -8.16 42.54 -5.67
C LEU A 17 -7.67 41.14 -5.27
N MET A 18 -7.62 40.21 -6.21
CA MET A 18 -7.07 38.87 -5.97
C MET A 18 -5.57 38.90 -5.70
N GLY A 19 -4.80 39.68 -6.46
CA GLY A 19 -3.35 39.82 -6.25
C GLY A 19 -3.00 40.45 -4.91
N SER A 20 -3.75 41.48 -4.49
CA SER A 20 -3.57 42.13 -3.19
C SER A 20 -3.99 41.23 -2.02
N ALA A 21 -5.08 40.47 -2.14
CA ALA A 21 -5.44 39.46 -1.16
C ALA A 21 -4.38 38.36 -1.03
N GLY A 22 -3.85 37.87 -2.16
CA GLY A 22 -2.76 36.88 -2.17
C GLY A 22 -1.49 37.39 -1.48
N PHE A 23 -1.10 38.64 -1.74
CA PHE A 23 0.07 39.26 -1.10
C PHE A 23 -0.09 39.43 0.42
N ILE A 24 -1.29 39.78 0.90
CA ILE A 24 -1.58 39.90 2.33
C ILE A 24 -1.49 38.53 3.01
N ILE A 25 -2.09 37.50 2.41
CA ILE A 25 -2.06 36.12 2.91
C ILE A 25 -0.62 35.59 2.96
N GLU A 26 0.18 35.83 1.92
CA GLU A 26 1.59 35.42 1.89
C GLU A 26 2.38 36.10 3.01
N ARG A 27 2.19 37.40 3.21
CA ARG A 27 2.87 38.16 4.28
C ARG A 27 2.53 37.66 5.68
N GLU A 28 1.29 37.21 5.89
CA GLU A 28 0.81 36.71 7.18
C GLU A 28 1.25 35.26 7.46
N ILE A 29 1.48 34.47 6.41
CA ILE A 29 1.97 33.08 6.50
C ILE A 29 3.51 33.00 6.53
N SER A 30 4.22 33.99 5.95
CA SER A 30 5.69 34.05 5.81
C SER A 30 6.51 34.17 7.11
N GLY A 31 5.95 33.81 8.27
CA GLY A 31 6.66 33.79 9.56
C GLY A 31 6.43 32.54 10.39
N LYS A 32 5.58 31.61 9.94
CA LYS A 32 5.23 30.40 10.69
C LYS A 32 5.65 29.18 9.89
N SER A 33 6.59 28.40 10.42
CA SER A 33 6.93 27.08 9.89
C SER A 33 5.77 26.12 10.16
N VAL A 34 4.70 26.26 9.38
CA VAL A 34 3.62 25.27 9.36
C VAL A 34 4.14 24.07 8.58
N LEU A 35 4.34 22.96 9.28
CA LEU A 35 4.49 21.64 8.68
C LEU A 35 3.13 21.25 8.12
N SER A 36 2.90 21.61 6.86
CA SER A 36 1.69 21.27 6.12
C SER A 36 2.01 20.14 5.14
N PRO A 37 1.15 19.12 4.99
CA PRO A 37 1.28 18.10 3.95
C PRO A 37 1.01 18.68 2.54
N PHE A 38 0.54 19.92 2.44
CA PHE A 38 0.41 20.64 1.19
C PHE A 38 1.69 21.41 0.86
N SER A 39 2.23 21.21 -0.34
CA SER A 39 3.43 21.87 -0.84
C SER A 39 3.29 23.39 -0.78
N ARG A 40 4.37 24.09 -0.40
CA ARG A 40 4.45 25.56 -0.30
C ARG A 40 4.19 26.33 -1.60
N SER A 41 4.05 25.65 -2.74
CA SER A 41 3.65 26.24 -4.01
C SER A 41 2.19 25.93 -4.30
N VAL A 42 1.32 26.92 -4.15
CA VAL A 42 -0.02 26.87 -4.75
C VAL A 42 0.17 27.09 -6.25
N ASN A 43 0.45 26.02 -6.98
CA ASN A 43 0.54 26.12 -8.43
C ASN A 43 -0.88 26.22 -8.99
N ILE A 44 -1.28 27.39 -9.47
CA ILE A 44 -2.61 27.64 -10.07
C ILE A 44 -2.79 26.76 -11.33
N PHE A 45 -1.69 26.30 -11.95
CA PHE A 45 -1.74 25.28 -12.99
C PHE A 45 -2.11 23.89 -12.47
N SER A 46 -2.15 23.60 -11.17
CA SER A 46 -2.65 22.30 -10.65
C SER A 46 -4.16 22.11 -10.86
N LEU A 47 -4.91 23.19 -11.08
CA LEU A 47 -6.33 23.12 -11.46
C LEU A 47 -6.52 22.67 -12.92
N PHE A 48 -5.48 22.78 -13.75
CA PHE A 48 -5.47 22.40 -15.17
C PHE A 48 -4.34 21.42 -15.54
N GLY A 49 -3.57 20.99 -14.53
CA GLY A 49 -2.30 20.32 -14.68
C GLY A 49 -2.50 18.85 -14.41
N ILE A 50 -2.10 18.04 -15.39
CA ILE A 50 -1.95 16.60 -15.22
C ILE A 50 -1.09 16.40 -13.97
N ALA A 51 -1.67 15.81 -12.93
CA ALA A 51 -0.92 15.51 -11.70
C ALA A 51 0.32 14.71 -12.09
N GLU A 52 1.51 15.31 -11.90
CA GLU A 52 2.75 14.61 -12.20
C GLU A 52 2.86 13.38 -11.30
N LYS A 53 3.12 12.22 -11.91
CA LYS A 53 3.33 10.99 -11.17
C LYS A 53 4.51 11.15 -10.20
N PRO A 54 4.45 10.57 -8.99
CA PRO A 54 5.57 10.60 -8.06
C PRO A 54 6.86 10.07 -8.70
N LYS A 55 7.98 10.76 -8.47
CA LYS A 55 9.31 10.35 -8.95
C LYS A 55 9.97 9.28 -8.08
N ARG A 56 9.35 8.93 -6.95
CA ARG A 56 9.83 7.91 -5.99
C ARG A 56 8.70 6.92 -5.73
N ILE A 57 9.08 5.74 -5.23
CA ILE A 57 8.11 4.78 -4.74
C ILE A 57 7.40 5.37 -3.51
N ILE A 58 6.09 5.47 -3.58
CA ILE A 58 5.20 5.81 -2.46
C ILE A 58 4.28 4.61 -2.28
N TYR A 59 4.62 3.80 -1.27
CA TYR A 59 3.99 2.52 -0.95
C TYR A 59 3.02 2.72 0.21
N GLY A 60 1.73 2.48 -0.01
CA GLY A 60 0.70 2.65 1.01
C GLY A 60 0.02 1.33 1.36
N TYR A 61 -0.10 1.04 2.65
CA TYR A 61 -0.93 -0.07 3.11
C TYR A 61 -2.41 0.30 3.09
N LEU A 62 -3.22 -0.66 2.66
CA LEU A 62 -4.68 -0.65 2.73
C LEU A 62 -5.13 -1.81 3.64
N PRO A 63 -5.27 -1.56 4.95
CA PRO A 63 -5.83 -2.55 5.86
C PRO A 63 -7.25 -2.98 5.47
N TYR A 64 -7.55 -4.27 5.61
CA TYR A 64 -8.86 -4.80 5.22
C TYR A 64 -10.05 -4.11 5.90
N TRP A 65 -9.85 -3.60 7.13
CA TRP A 65 -10.88 -2.90 7.89
C TRP A 65 -11.12 -1.45 7.44
N SER A 66 -10.31 -0.91 6.54
CA SER A 66 -10.42 0.48 6.07
C SER A 66 -10.84 0.62 4.60
N ILE A 67 -11.18 -0.49 3.92
CA ILE A 67 -11.55 -0.50 2.49
C ILE A 67 -12.70 0.47 2.17
N GLU A 68 -13.69 0.57 3.04
CA GLU A 68 -14.84 1.47 2.83
C GLU A 68 -14.44 2.95 2.82
N ASN A 69 -13.29 3.29 3.41
CA ASN A 69 -12.72 4.63 3.39
C ASN A 69 -11.76 4.86 2.20
N SER A 70 -11.67 3.91 1.26
CA SER A 70 -10.74 4.00 0.12
C SER A 70 -11.03 5.15 -0.85
N GLU A 71 -12.22 5.76 -0.77
CA GLU A 71 -12.55 6.96 -1.53
C GLU A 71 -11.67 8.18 -1.16
N TYR A 72 -11.16 8.21 0.06
CA TYR A 72 -10.29 9.28 0.56
C TYR A 72 -8.81 9.10 0.16
N LEU A 73 -8.46 7.99 -0.51
CA LEU A 73 -7.10 7.76 -0.99
C LEU A 73 -6.74 8.74 -2.10
N GLN A 74 -5.66 9.49 -1.88
CA GLN A 74 -5.05 10.37 -2.87
C GLN A 74 -4.22 9.56 -3.86
N LEU A 75 -4.90 8.86 -4.78
CA LEU A 75 -4.26 7.96 -5.75
C LEU A 75 -3.21 8.65 -6.62
N ASP A 76 -3.31 9.95 -6.85
CA ASP A 76 -2.29 10.72 -7.58
C ASP A 76 -0.97 10.87 -6.81
N LYS A 77 -0.95 10.52 -5.52
CA LYS A 77 0.23 10.52 -4.65
C LYS A 77 0.82 9.14 -4.42
N LEU A 78 0.18 8.08 -4.90
CA LEU A 78 0.63 6.70 -4.65
C LEU A 78 1.27 6.12 -5.91
N THR A 79 2.26 5.26 -5.72
CA THR A 79 2.76 4.39 -6.81
C THR A 79 2.42 2.94 -6.57
N HIS A 80 2.26 2.52 -5.31
CA HIS A 80 1.87 1.17 -4.92
C HIS A 80 0.85 1.21 -3.80
N ILE A 81 -0.06 0.25 -3.82
CA ILE A 81 -1.00 -0.04 -2.73
C ILE A 81 -0.83 -1.51 -2.36
N ALA A 82 -0.66 -1.80 -1.07
CA ALA A 82 -0.64 -3.17 -0.57
C ALA A 82 -1.90 -3.44 0.23
N TYR A 83 -2.70 -4.41 -0.20
CA TYR A 83 -3.80 -4.92 0.61
C TYR A 83 -3.23 -5.67 1.81
N PHE A 84 -3.33 -5.06 2.99
CA PHE A 84 -2.80 -5.64 4.23
C PHE A 84 -3.80 -6.63 4.79
N GLY A 85 -3.53 -7.91 4.57
CA GLY A 85 -4.47 -9.00 4.79
C GLY A 85 -3.86 -10.39 4.61
N LEU A 86 -4.71 -11.35 4.24
CA LEU A 86 -4.50 -12.80 4.13
C LEU A 86 -3.46 -13.42 5.07
N TYR A 87 -3.97 -13.98 6.16
CA TYR A 87 -3.18 -14.75 7.11
C TYR A 87 -2.76 -16.09 6.52
N LEU A 88 -1.50 -16.44 6.73
CA LEU A 88 -0.88 -17.69 6.31
C LEU A 88 -1.04 -18.75 7.40
N ASN A 89 -1.50 -19.94 7.01
CA ASN A 89 -1.46 -21.13 7.86
C ASN A 89 -0.10 -21.84 7.73
N PRO A 90 0.29 -22.67 8.73
CA PRO A 90 1.55 -23.44 8.70
C PRO A 90 1.76 -24.31 7.45
N ASP A 91 0.67 -24.74 6.80
CA ASP A 91 0.71 -25.58 5.61
C ASP A 91 0.86 -24.82 4.28
N GLY A 92 0.97 -23.49 4.35
CA GLY A 92 1.05 -22.59 3.19
C GLY A 92 -0.29 -22.20 2.59
N SER A 93 -1.41 -22.62 3.17
CA SER A 93 -2.75 -22.16 2.78
C SER A 93 -3.08 -20.80 3.41
N PHE A 94 -4.06 -20.09 2.82
CA PHE A 94 -4.62 -18.90 3.46
C PHE A 94 -5.69 -19.29 4.47
N MET A 95 -5.74 -18.58 5.58
CA MET A 95 -6.75 -18.78 6.62
C MET A 95 -8.15 -18.43 6.09
N GLU A 96 -9.04 -19.42 6.11
CA GLU A 96 -10.44 -19.27 5.66
C GLU A 96 -11.38 -18.85 6.80
N THR A 97 -11.06 -19.27 8.03
CA THR A 97 -11.90 -19.04 9.21
C THR A 97 -11.07 -18.67 10.43
N THR A 98 -11.64 -17.88 11.32
CA THR A 98 -11.05 -17.47 12.61
C THR A 98 -12.12 -17.44 13.70
N LEU A 99 -11.72 -17.24 14.96
CA LEU A 99 -12.65 -17.03 16.06
C LEU A 99 -13.08 -15.56 16.12
N GLY A 100 -14.39 -15.33 16.21
CA GLY A 100 -14.97 -14.01 16.44
C GLY A 100 -14.96 -13.63 17.92
N GLU A 101 -15.47 -12.43 18.23
CA GLU A 101 -15.52 -11.89 19.60
C GLU A 101 -16.31 -12.78 20.58
N ASP A 102 -17.30 -13.53 20.07
CA ASP A 102 -18.15 -14.44 20.85
C ASP A 102 -17.65 -15.91 20.83
N ASP A 103 -16.37 -16.15 20.53
CA ASP A 103 -15.74 -17.48 20.37
C ASP A 103 -16.38 -18.39 19.30
N ASN A 104 -17.22 -17.82 18.43
CA ASN A 104 -17.80 -18.52 17.29
C ASN A 104 -16.85 -18.52 16.10
N VAL A 105 -16.81 -19.62 15.35
CA VAL A 105 -16.06 -19.70 14.09
C VAL A 105 -16.74 -18.84 13.03
N ILE A 106 -16.00 -17.87 12.51
CA ILE A 106 -16.42 -16.96 11.43
C ILE A 106 -15.47 -17.07 10.25
N THR A 107 -15.90 -16.63 9.07
CA THR A 107 -14.98 -16.43 7.93
C THR A 107 -13.95 -15.37 8.28
N GLU A 108 -12.69 -15.59 7.91
CA GLU A 108 -11.61 -14.63 8.16
C GLU A 108 -11.93 -13.28 7.47
N PRO A 109 -12.03 -12.16 8.20
CA PRO A 109 -12.48 -10.88 7.65
C PRO A 109 -11.65 -10.34 6.48
N ALA A 110 -10.32 -10.51 6.49
CA ALA A 110 -9.46 -10.06 5.40
C ALA A 110 -9.66 -10.91 4.14
N LYS A 111 -9.81 -12.23 4.27
CA LYS A 111 -10.15 -13.15 3.17
C LYS A 111 -11.52 -12.86 2.61
N ASN A 112 -12.53 -12.69 3.46
CA ASN A 112 -13.88 -12.35 3.01
C ASN A 112 -13.90 -11.03 2.23
N ASN A 113 -13.20 -9.99 2.71
CA ASN A 113 -13.09 -8.73 1.98
C ASN A 113 -12.33 -8.89 0.66
N TRP A 114 -11.23 -9.65 0.66
CA TRP A 114 -10.47 -9.92 -0.55
C TRP A 114 -11.36 -10.54 -1.63
N GLU A 115 -12.20 -11.51 -1.27
CA GLU A 115 -13.02 -12.24 -2.23
C GLU A 115 -14.29 -11.49 -2.65
N ASN A 116 -14.99 -10.91 -1.67
CA ASN A 116 -16.39 -10.51 -1.83
C ASN A 116 -16.61 -8.99 -1.78
N ASN A 117 -15.56 -8.17 -1.60
CA ASN A 117 -15.71 -6.71 -1.52
C ASN A 117 -15.66 -6.02 -2.90
N ASP A 118 -16.80 -5.44 -3.30
CA ASP A 118 -16.94 -4.68 -4.55
C ASP A 118 -16.16 -3.36 -4.56
N VAL A 119 -16.02 -2.70 -3.41
CA VAL A 119 -15.25 -1.45 -3.26
C VAL A 119 -13.77 -1.73 -3.51
N LEU A 120 -13.22 -2.79 -2.91
CA LEU A 120 -11.86 -3.24 -3.17
C LEU A 120 -11.64 -3.55 -4.66
N SER A 121 -12.56 -4.32 -5.26
CA SER A 121 -12.46 -4.69 -6.67
C SER A 121 -12.51 -3.46 -7.60
N LYS A 122 -13.31 -2.43 -7.25
CA LYS A 122 -13.32 -1.14 -7.96
C LYS A 122 -12.01 -0.37 -7.77
N LEU A 123 -11.44 -0.40 -6.55
CA LEU A 123 -10.19 0.28 -6.23
C LEU A 123 -9.02 -0.31 -7.02
N ILE A 124 -8.88 -1.64 -7.07
CA ILE A 124 -7.84 -2.34 -7.83
C ILE A 124 -7.87 -1.89 -9.30
N ARG A 125 -9.06 -1.93 -9.94
CA ARG A 125 -9.23 -1.46 -11.33
C ARG A 125 -8.91 0.03 -11.49
N LYS A 126 -9.25 0.87 -10.52
CA LYS A 126 -8.96 2.31 -10.54
C LYS A 126 -7.45 2.57 -10.41
N ALA A 127 -6.75 1.79 -9.58
CA ALA A 127 -5.30 1.83 -9.41
C ALA A 127 -4.58 1.41 -10.69
N SER A 128 -4.96 0.27 -11.27
CA SER A 128 -4.40 -0.23 -12.54
C SER A 128 -4.51 0.80 -13.68
N ARG A 129 -5.69 1.42 -13.87
CA ARG A 129 -5.88 2.49 -14.89
C ARG A 129 -5.00 3.73 -14.67
N ARG A 130 -4.49 3.93 -13.45
CA ARG A 130 -3.58 5.03 -13.10
C ARG A 130 -2.11 4.59 -13.11
N ASN A 131 -1.83 3.33 -13.44
CA ASN A 131 -0.53 2.68 -13.33
C ASN A 131 0.01 2.73 -11.89
N ILE A 132 -0.88 2.51 -10.93
CA ILE A 132 -0.54 2.28 -9.53
C ILE A 132 -0.53 0.77 -9.37
N ARG A 133 0.60 0.22 -8.92
CA ARG A 133 0.72 -1.21 -8.69
C ARG A 133 -0.07 -1.61 -7.45
N PHE A 134 -0.62 -2.81 -7.44
CA PHE A 134 -1.43 -3.30 -6.35
C PHE A 134 -0.86 -4.64 -5.90
N ALA A 135 -0.52 -4.75 -4.62
CA ALA A 135 0.08 -5.94 -4.04
C ALA A 135 -0.87 -6.62 -3.06
N LEU A 136 -0.79 -7.94 -3.00
CA LEU A 136 -1.39 -8.75 -1.95
C LEU A 136 -0.37 -8.94 -0.82
N THR A 137 -0.68 -8.49 0.40
CA THR A 137 0.15 -8.82 1.56
C THR A 137 -0.21 -10.21 2.08
N VAL A 138 0.80 -11.04 2.33
CA VAL A 138 0.73 -12.30 3.08
C VAL A 138 1.19 -12.02 4.50
N ILE A 139 0.33 -12.32 5.48
CA ILE A 139 0.61 -12.08 6.90
C ILE A 139 0.96 -13.39 7.61
N ALA A 140 2.09 -13.41 8.31
CA ALA A 140 2.46 -14.49 9.22
C ALA A 140 3.05 -13.88 10.49
N HIS A 141 2.32 -13.92 11.62
CA HIS A 141 2.69 -13.25 12.87
C HIS A 141 2.72 -14.18 14.09
N ILE A 142 2.63 -15.50 13.86
CA ILE A 142 2.69 -16.52 14.91
C ILE A 142 3.99 -17.30 14.70
N ASP A 143 4.96 -17.11 15.60
CA ASP A 143 6.32 -17.65 15.47
C ASP A 143 6.33 -19.17 15.23
N GLU A 144 5.51 -19.92 15.96
CA GLU A 144 5.39 -21.38 15.84
C GLU A 144 4.88 -21.80 14.46
N ASP A 145 3.91 -21.05 13.91
CA ASP A 145 3.35 -21.32 12.59
C ASP A 145 4.34 -20.94 11.48
N ILE A 146 5.05 -19.82 11.65
CA ILE A 146 6.14 -19.40 10.76
C ILE A 146 7.20 -20.48 10.71
N ASP A 147 7.61 -21.02 11.85
CA ASP A 147 8.64 -22.04 11.93
C ASP A 147 8.26 -23.33 11.21
N VAL A 148 7.03 -23.81 11.43
CA VAL A 148 6.50 -25.00 10.76
C VAL A 148 6.44 -24.77 9.25
N PHE A 149 5.98 -23.59 8.83
CA PHE A 149 5.91 -23.23 7.41
C PHE A 149 7.30 -23.16 6.76
N LEU A 150 8.26 -22.49 7.40
CA LEU A 150 9.63 -22.35 6.90
C LEU A 150 10.37 -23.69 6.83
N ASP A 151 10.06 -24.64 7.71
CA ASP A 151 10.65 -25.99 7.66
C ASP A 151 10.00 -26.91 6.61
N CYS A 152 8.90 -26.47 6.00
CA CYS A 152 8.09 -27.27 5.09
C CYS A 152 8.23 -26.78 3.64
N ARG A 153 9.17 -27.35 2.89
CA ARG A 153 9.39 -26.98 1.48
C ARG A 153 8.12 -27.13 0.60
N SER A 154 7.34 -28.19 0.81
CA SER A 154 6.07 -28.38 0.07
C SER A 154 5.02 -27.32 0.43
N CYS A 155 5.07 -26.74 1.64
CA CYS A 155 4.19 -25.66 2.04
C CYS A 155 4.49 -24.38 1.26
N TRP A 156 5.75 -24.15 0.85
CA TRP A 156 6.09 -23.02 -0.03
C TRP A 156 5.47 -23.18 -1.42
N ASP A 157 5.39 -24.41 -1.93
CA ASP A 157 4.71 -24.69 -3.20
C ASP A 157 3.18 -24.48 -3.06
N THR A 158 2.60 -24.85 -1.92
CA THR A 158 1.19 -24.54 -1.60
C THR A 158 0.96 -23.02 -1.62
N LEU A 159 1.81 -22.25 -0.94
CA LEU A 159 1.71 -20.79 -0.92
C LEU A 159 1.84 -20.21 -2.33
N LEU A 160 2.82 -20.65 -3.12
CA LEU A 160 3.00 -20.16 -4.49
C LEU A 160 1.76 -20.40 -5.36
N ASN A 161 1.15 -21.58 -5.27
CA ASN A 161 -0.06 -21.90 -6.04
C ASN A 161 -1.27 -21.07 -5.60
N ASN A 162 -1.42 -20.85 -4.30
CA ASN A 162 -2.47 -19.99 -3.75
C ASN A 162 -2.25 -18.53 -4.16
N LEU A 163 -1.02 -18.03 -4.09
CA LEU A 163 -0.66 -16.69 -4.58
C LEU A 163 -1.01 -16.54 -6.05
N ARG A 164 -0.58 -17.46 -6.93
CA ARG A 164 -0.93 -17.40 -8.35
C ARG A 164 -2.45 -17.31 -8.57
N THR A 165 -3.20 -18.17 -7.87
CA THR A 165 -4.68 -18.17 -7.94
C THR A 165 -5.28 -16.81 -7.53
N GLU A 166 -4.84 -16.23 -6.43
CA GLU A 166 -5.40 -14.96 -5.93
C GLU A 166 -4.96 -13.75 -6.76
N LEU A 167 -3.72 -13.74 -7.23
CA LEU A 167 -3.16 -12.73 -8.12
C LEU A 167 -3.92 -12.71 -9.47
N ASP A 168 -4.08 -13.87 -10.10
CA ASP A 168 -4.84 -14.03 -11.35
C ASP A 168 -6.31 -13.59 -11.19
N LYS A 169 -6.94 -13.98 -10.07
CA LYS A 169 -8.34 -13.63 -9.76
C LYS A 169 -8.56 -12.11 -9.67
N LYS A 170 -7.53 -11.34 -9.32
CA LYS A 170 -7.61 -9.87 -9.17
C LYS A 170 -6.87 -9.09 -10.26
N ASP A 171 -6.25 -9.77 -11.23
CA ASP A 171 -5.46 -9.15 -12.30
C ASP A 171 -4.35 -8.24 -11.73
N ILE A 172 -3.60 -8.78 -10.75
CA ILE A 172 -2.44 -8.13 -10.12
C ILE A 172 -1.26 -9.11 -10.09
N THR A 173 -0.04 -8.61 -9.90
CA THR A 173 1.18 -9.44 -9.97
C THR A 173 2.10 -9.28 -8.76
N ASP A 174 1.80 -8.34 -7.87
CA ASP A 174 2.70 -7.98 -6.76
C ASP A 174 2.31 -8.66 -5.45
N VAL A 175 3.32 -9.01 -4.68
CA VAL A 175 3.18 -9.63 -3.37
C VAL A 175 4.00 -8.86 -2.34
N ASN A 176 3.44 -8.70 -1.15
CA ASN A 176 4.18 -8.25 0.01
C ASN A 176 4.20 -9.34 1.08
N LEU A 177 5.38 -9.68 1.60
CA LEU A 177 5.52 -10.61 2.72
C LEU A 177 5.63 -9.80 4.01
N ASN A 178 4.66 -9.97 4.91
CA ASN A 178 4.72 -9.44 6.26
C ASN A 178 4.86 -10.58 7.26
N PHE A 179 6.09 -11.05 7.41
CA PHE A 179 6.47 -12.06 8.38
C PHE A 179 7.05 -11.35 9.60
N GLU A 180 6.34 -11.43 10.72
CA GLU A 180 6.72 -10.78 11.97
C GLU A 180 7.03 -11.85 13.00
N TYR A 181 8.31 -11.95 13.38
CA TYR A 181 8.78 -12.84 14.42
C TYR A 181 8.88 -12.09 15.75
N THR A 182 8.42 -12.67 16.86
CA THR A 182 8.59 -12.03 18.17
C THR A 182 9.99 -12.28 18.70
N GLY A 183 10.79 -11.21 18.82
CA GLY A 183 12.17 -11.31 19.32
C GLY A 183 13.18 -11.77 18.26
N PHE A 184 14.15 -12.60 18.66
CA PHE A 184 15.21 -13.09 17.76
C PHE A 184 14.83 -14.42 17.15
N THR A 185 15.01 -14.50 15.84
CA THR A 185 14.90 -15.73 15.08
C THR A 185 16.26 -16.42 14.99
N GLU A 186 16.30 -17.75 15.03
CA GLU A 186 17.51 -18.55 14.83
C GLU A 186 18.09 -18.34 13.41
N GLU A 187 19.41 -18.55 13.25
CA GLU A 187 20.11 -18.32 11.98
C GLU A 187 19.54 -19.20 10.85
N ASP A 188 19.15 -20.44 11.15
CA ASP A 188 18.56 -21.36 10.18
C ASP A 188 17.20 -20.87 9.65
N LYS A 189 16.38 -20.26 10.51
CA LYS A 189 15.09 -19.66 10.14
C LYS A 189 15.27 -18.40 9.30
N GLN A 190 16.29 -17.59 9.59
CA GLN A 190 16.65 -16.43 8.77
C GLN A 190 17.06 -16.88 7.36
N GLU A 191 17.90 -17.91 7.26
CA GLU A 191 18.31 -18.51 5.98
C GLU A 191 17.10 -19.04 5.20
N LYS A 192 16.20 -19.79 5.86
CA LYS A 192 14.97 -20.31 5.24
C LYS A 192 14.05 -19.20 4.75
N PHE A 193 13.92 -18.08 5.47
CA PHE A 193 13.12 -16.95 5.01
C PHE A 193 13.73 -16.26 3.78
N VAL A 194 15.07 -16.14 3.71
CA VAL A 194 15.78 -15.66 2.51
C VAL A 194 15.58 -16.62 1.34
N GLU A 195 15.64 -17.93 1.57
CA GLU A 195 15.36 -18.96 0.57
C GLU A 195 13.93 -18.90 0.05
N LEU A 196 12.94 -18.78 0.94
CA LEU A 196 11.54 -18.58 0.58
C LEU A 196 11.37 -17.34 -0.29
N THR A 197 11.93 -16.20 0.13
CA THR A 197 11.80 -14.93 -0.59
C THR A 197 12.38 -15.05 -2.00
N ARG A 198 13.57 -15.65 -2.13
CA ARG A 198 14.21 -15.91 -3.42
C ARG A 198 13.36 -16.84 -4.29
N PHE A 199 12.88 -17.93 -3.71
CA PHE A 199 12.01 -18.89 -4.40
C PHE A 199 10.75 -18.22 -4.95
N LEU A 200 10.02 -17.48 -4.12
CA LEU A 200 8.81 -16.79 -4.54
C LEU A 200 9.10 -15.73 -5.60
N ASN A 201 10.18 -14.94 -5.46
CA ASN A 201 10.54 -13.94 -6.44
C ASN A 201 10.82 -14.57 -7.81
N GLU A 202 11.67 -15.61 -7.85
CA GLU A 202 12.00 -16.31 -9.09
C GLU A 202 10.78 -16.95 -9.76
N GLU A 203 9.89 -17.56 -8.98
CA GLU A 203 8.71 -18.25 -9.53
C GLU A 203 7.59 -17.31 -9.97
N LEU A 204 7.40 -16.19 -9.27
CA LEU A 204 6.46 -15.15 -9.69
C LEU A 204 6.98 -14.43 -10.94
N ASP A 205 8.28 -14.09 -11.00
CA ASP A 205 8.88 -13.42 -12.16
C ASP A 205 8.81 -14.30 -13.42
N LYS A 206 9.00 -15.62 -13.28
CA LYS A 206 8.78 -16.58 -14.38
C LYS A 206 7.34 -16.61 -14.88
N THR A 207 6.38 -16.30 -14.02
CA THR A 207 4.94 -16.37 -14.34
C THR A 207 4.44 -15.07 -14.96
N TYR A 208 4.85 -13.94 -14.40
CA TYR A 208 4.26 -12.64 -14.72
C TYR A 208 5.18 -11.66 -15.45
N GLU A 209 6.49 -11.94 -15.54
CA GLU A 209 7.56 -11.11 -16.13
C GLU A 209 7.79 -9.73 -15.46
N ASP A 210 6.73 -9.09 -14.95
CA ASP A 210 6.72 -7.82 -14.22
C ASP A 210 5.97 -7.99 -12.89
N SER A 211 6.55 -8.79 -11.98
CA SER A 211 6.11 -8.91 -10.59
C SER A 211 7.07 -8.21 -9.63
N PHE A 212 6.54 -7.72 -8.51
CA PHE A 212 7.35 -7.23 -7.39
C PHE A 212 7.05 -8.07 -6.15
N LEU A 213 8.09 -8.66 -5.58
CA LEU A 213 8.06 -9.21 -4.23
C LEU A 213 8.70 -8.20 -3.25
N VAL A 214 7.92 -7.75 -2.27
CA VAL A 214 8.37 -6.78 -1.26
C VAL A 214 8.32 -7.41 0.12
N VAL A 215 9.36 -7.27 0.92
CA VAL A 215 9.38 -7.75 2.31
C VAL A 215 9.21 -6.57 3.28
N SER A 216 8.30 -6.73 4.23
CA SER A 216 8.22 -5.88 5.41
C SER A 216 9.21 -6.39 6.45
N ALA A 217 10.00 -5.47 7.02
CA ALA A 217 11.00 -5.80 8.02
C ALA A 217 10.92 -4.84 9.20
N PHE A 218 11.25 -5.33 10.39
CA PHE A 218 11.43 -4.47 11.55
C PHE A 218 12.58 -3.48 11.32
N ALA A 219 12.43 -2.27 11.84
CA ALA A 219 13.42 -1.22 11.64
C ALA A 219 14.81 -1.58 12.21
N ASP A 220 14.86 -2.45 13.22
CA ASP A 220 16.08 -2.94 13.87
C ASP A 220 16.61 -4.24 13.26
N SER A 221 16.02 -4.76 12.17
CA SER A 221 16.51 -5.98 11.50
C SER A 221 17.90 -5.81 10.86
N ILE A 222 18.35 -4.56 10.69
CA ILE A 222 19.68 -4.20 10.18
C ILE A 222 20.74 -4.23 11.30
N GLU A 223 20.33 -4.17 12.58
CA GLU A 223 21.26 -4.20 13.69
C GLU A 223 21.76 -5.63 13.95
N GLU A 224 23.07 -5.83 13.72
CA GLU A 224 23.75 -7.11 13.89
C GLU A 224 23.77 -7.51 15.38
N LYS A 225 23.00 -8.56 15.73
CA LYS A 225 22.92 -9.24 17.03
C LYS A 225 22.54 -8.34 18.22
N ARG A 226 21.28 -8.33 18.68
CA ARG A 226 21.11 -8.15 20.15
C ARG A 226 21.67 -9.41 20.79
N GLY A 227 22.86 -9.26 21.35
CA GLY A 227 23.44 -10.28 22.21
C GLY A 227 22.44 -10.67 23.29
N LYS A 228 22.33 -11.99 23.51
CA LYS A 228 21.84 -12.67 24.71
C LYS A 228 21.42 -11.70 25.83
N LEU A 229 20.11 -11.54 26.02
CA LEU A 229 19.58 -11.12 27.31
C LEU A 229 19.75 -12.26 28.32
#